data_AF-A0A7V9E536-F1
#
_entry.id   AF-A0A7V9E536-F1
#
_cell.length_a   1.000
_cell.length_b   1.000
_cell.length_c   1.000
_cell.angle_alpha   90.00
_cell.angle_beta   90.00
_cell.angle_gamma   90.00
#
_symmetry.space_group_name_H-M   'P 1'
#
loop_
_entity.id
_entity.type
_entity.pdbx_description
1 polymer ?
#
loop_
_entity_poly.entity_id
_entity_poly.type
_entity_poly.pdbx_seq_one_letter_code
_entity_poly.pdbx_strand_id
1 'polypeptide(L)' 'RTGRCVVVHEAPTNLGLGSEIAARITEQCFYSLEAPVLRVGGYDTPYPPSKIEEDYLPDLDRVLDAVDRTFAF' A
#
# COMPACT_ATOMS: atom_id res chain seq x y z
N ARG A 1 14.16 11.28 4.54
CA ARG A 1 14.97 11.32 3.29
C ARG A 1 14.10 11.39 2.04
N THR A 2 13.13 10.49 1.85
CA THR A 2 12.28 10.47 0.64
C THR A 2 11.01 11.32 0.73
N GLY A 3 10.53 11.58 1.95
CA GLY A 3 9.27 12.31 2.20
C GLY A 3 8.00 11.56 1.80
N ARG A 4 8.13 10.40 1.14
CA ARG A 4 7.03 9.60 0.59
C ARG A 4 7.24 8.14 0.95
N CYS A 5 6.15 7.41 1.14
CA CYS A 5 6.16 5.99 1.47
C CYS A 5 4.94 5.29 0.88
N VAL A 6 5.17 4.10 0.31
CA VAL A 6 4.13 3.16 -0.11
C VAL A 6 4.40 1.83 0.61
N VAL A 7 3.41 1.28 1.29
CA VAL A 7 3.48 -0.02 1.96
C VAL A 7 2.82 -1.07 1.08
N VAL A 8 3.54 -2.15 0.76
CA VAL A 8 3.06 -3.21 -0.12
C VAL A 8 3.03 -4.55 0.63
N HIS A 9 1.93 -5.31 0.51
CA HIS A 9 1.81 -6.66 1.05
C HIS A 9 0.70 -7.47 0.34
N GLU A 10 0.79 -8.81 0.32
CA GLU A 10 -0.18 -9.65 -0.40
C GLU A 10 -1.54 -9.79 0.30
N ALA A 11 -1.58 -9.62 1.63
CA ALA A 11 -2.82 -9.73 2.41
C ALA A 11 -3.85 -8.63 2.04
N PRO A 12 -5.14 -8.82 2.35
CA PRO A 12 -6.16 -7.77 2.21
C PRO A 12 -5.72 -6.45 2.84
N THR A 13 -5.96 -5.34 2.13
CA THR A 13 -5.57 -4.01 2.63
C THR A 13 -6.37 -3.60 3.86
N ASN A 14 -7.64 -4.00 3.99
CA ASN A 14 -8.41 -3.76 5.19
C ASN A 14 -7.95 -4.67 6.33
N LEU A 15 -7.73 -4.08 7.50
CA LEU A 15 -7.24 -4.76 8.72
C LEU A 15 -5.91 -5.53 8.57
N GLY A 16 -5.18 -5.36 7.46
CA GLY A 16 -3.86 -5.96 7.24
C GLY A 16 -2.73 -5.21 7.94
N LEU A 17 -1.56 -5.85 8.10
CA LEU A 17 -0.39 -5.26 8.78
C LEU A 17 0.06 -3.92 8.18
N GLY A 18 -0.21 -3.68 6.89
CA GLY A 18 0.09 -2.41 6.24
C GLY A 18 -0.61 -1.21 6.89
N SER A 19 -1.76 -1.39 7.56
CA SER A 19 -2.44 -0.30 8.27
C SER A 19 -1.63 0.17 9.49
N GLU A 20 -1.13 -0.76 10.30
CA GLU A 20 -0.31 -0.48 11.49
C GLU A 20 1.03 0.17 11.09
N ILE A 21 1.67 -0.32 10.03
CA ILE A 21 2.92 0.28 9.51
C ILE A 21 2.66 1.72 9.06
N ALA A 22 1.59 1.96 8.29
CA ALA A 22 1.24 3.30 7.82
C ALA A 22 0.90 4.26 8.97
N ALA A 23 0.17 3.77 9.98
CA ALA A 23 -0.15 4.55 11.18
C ALA A 23 1.12 4.97 11.93
N ARG A 24 2.03 4.02 12.20
CA ARG A 24 3.30 4.31 12.88
C ARG A 24 4.19 5.29 12.12
N ILE A 25 4.30 5.13 10.80
CA ILE A 25 5.07 6.07 9.97
C ILE A 25 4.44 7.46 10.04
N THR A 26 3.11 7.55 9.99
CA THR A 26 2.41 8.84 10.09
C THR A 26 2.66 9.49 11.45
N GLU A 27 2.56 8.74 12.55
CA GLU A 27 2.82 9.25 13.91
C GLU A 27 4.28 9.72 14.09
N GLN A 28 5.24 8.92 13.64
CA GLN A 28 6.66 9.19 13.87
C GLN A 28 7.29 10.15 12.88
N CYS A 29 6.72 10.28 11.68
CA CYS A 29 7.31 11.03 10.57
C CYS A 29 6.37 12.12 10.03
N PHE A 30 5.32 12.52 10.76
CA PHE A 30 4.33 13.50 10.31
C PHE A 30 4.93 14.73 9.61
N TYR A 31 5.90 15.38 10.24
CA TYR A 31 6.55 16.59 9.71
C TYR A 31 7.53 16.34 8.56
N SER A 32 7.86 15.08 8.29
CA SER A 32 8.72 14.68 7.18
C SER A 32 7.93 14.16 5.97
N LEU A 33 6.61 13.96 6.08
CA LEU A 33 5.79 13.43 5.00
C LEU A 33 5.34 14.54 4.05
N GLU A 34 5.66 14.38 2.77
CA GLU A 34 5.23 15.23 1.66
C GLU A 34 3.94 14.71 1.01
N ALA A 35 3.56 13.46 1.28
CA ALA A 35 2.34 12.81 0.81
C ALA A 35 1.84 11.82 1.87
N PRO A 36 0.55 11.45 1.89
CA PRO A 36 0.06 10.39 2.77
C PRO A 36 0.76 9.06 2.48
N VAL A 37 0.94 8.24 3.52
CA VAL A 37 1.44 6.87 3.33
C VAL A 37 0.37 6.05 2.60
N LEU A 38 0.64 5.69 1.35
CA LEU A 38 -0.27 4.87 0.55
C LEU A 38 -0.02 3.39 0.81
N ARG A 39 -1.02 2.56 0.57
CA ARG A 39 -0.98 1.11 0.82
C ARG A 39 -1.51 0.36 -0.40
N VAL A 40 -0.78 -0.68 -0.81
CA VAL A 40 -1.12 -1.55 -1.92
C VAL A 40 -1.10 -2.99 -1.42
N GLY A 41 -2.17 -3.75 -1.68
CA GLY A 41 -2.22 -5.15 -1.31
C GLY A 41 -3.42 -5.87 -1.86
N GLY A 42 -3.73 -7.04 -1.32
CA GLY A 42 -4.89 -7.83 -1.72
C GLY A 42 -6.20 -7.05 -1.57
N TYR A 43 -7.19 -7.40 -2.37
CA TYR A 43 -8.53 -6.83 -2.27
C TYR A 43 -9.23 -7.30 -0.99
N ASP A 44 -10.28 -6.57 -0.58
CA ASP A 44 -11.11 -6.93 0.58
C ASP A 44 -12.10 -8.04 0.22
N THR A 45 -11.57 -9.15 -0.29
CA THR A 45 -12.29 -10.36 -0.69
C THR A 45 -11.55 -11.59 -0.15
N PRO A 46 -12.24 -12.74 0.03
CA PRO A 46 -11.54 -13.99 0.31
C PRO A 46 -10.45 -14.28 -0.72
N TYR A 47 -9.39 -14.96 -0.29
CA TYR A 47 -8.30 -15.34 -1.18
C TYR A 47 -8.83 -16.21 -2.32
N PRO A 48 -8.51 -15.89 -3.58
CA PRO A 48 -9.11 -16.57 -4.71
C PRO A 48 -8.50 -17.95 -4.98
N PRO A 49 -9.13 -18.76 -5.84
CA PRO A 49 -8.48 -19.93 -6.43
C PRO A 49 -7.25 -19.53 -7.27
N SER A 50 -6.26 -20.41 -7.35
CA SER A 50 -5.00 -20.20 -8.08
C SER A 50 -5.16 -19.72 -9.52
N LYS A 51 -6.27 -20.05 -10.18
CA LYS A 51 -6.56 -19.64 -11.58
C LYS A 51 -6.62 -18.12 -11.77
N ILE A 52 -6.99 -17.36 -10.74
CA ILE A 52 -7.12 -15.89 -10.79
C ILE A 52 -6.27 -15.21 -9.70
N GLU A 53 -5.30 -15.92 -9.15
CA GLU A 53 -4.44 -15.43 -8.07
C GLU A 53 -3.57 -14.25 -8.52
N GLU A 54 -3.07 -14.31 -9.76
CA GLU A 54 -2.28 -13.22 -10.36
C GLU A 54 -3.06 -11.91 -10.42
N ASP A 55 -4.36 -11.95 -10.71
CA ASP A 55 -5.23 -10.77 -10.75
C ASP A 55 -5.52 -10.20 -9.35
N TYR A 56 -5.41 -11.02 -8.30
CA TYR A 56 -5.69 -10.61 -6.92
C TYR A 56 -4.46 -10.01 -6.23
N LEU A 57 -3.29 -10.59 -6.47
CA LEU A 57 -2.03 -10.15 -5.88
C LEU A 57 -1.68 -8.72 -6.35
N PRO A 58 -0.97 -7.93 -5.52
CA PRO A 58 -0.47 -6.64 -5.96
C PRO A 58 0.61 -6.84 -7.03
N ASP A 59 0.34 -6.36 -8.24
CA ASP A 59 1.26 -6.39 -9.37
C ASP A 59 2.13 -5.12 -9.46
N LEU A 60 3.03 -5.09 -10.44
CA LEU A 60 3.91 -3.96 -10.69
C LEU A 60 3.12 -2.68 -10.99
N ASP A 61 2.08 -2.77 -11.81
CA ASP A 61 1.33 -1.61 -12.28
C ASP A 61 0.59 -0.94 -11.12
N ARG A 62 -0.02 -1.72 -10.21
CA ARG A 62 -0.68 -1.21 -9.00
C ARG A 62 0.30 -0.56 -8.04
N VAL A 63 1.54 -1.06 -7.96
CA VAL A 63 2.59 -0.45 -7.13
C VAL A 63 3.07 0.87 -7.76
N LEU A 64 3.30 0.90 -9.06
CA LEU A 64 3.72 2.12 -9.77
C LEU A 64 2.65 3.20 -9.75
N ASP A 65 1.37 2.86 -9.94
CA ASP A 65 0.25 3.80 -9.78
C ASP A 65 0.25 4.44 -8.38
N ALA A 66 0.44 3.63 -7.33
CA ALA A 66 0.53 4.15 -5.98
C ALA A 66 1.73 5.08 -5.80
N VAL A 67 2.89 4.76 -6.38
CA VAL A 67 4.06 5.64 -6.34
C VAL A 67 3.76 6.96 -7.05
N ASP A 68 3.21 6.93 -8.26
CA ASP A 68 2.86 8.14 -9.03
C ASP A 68 1.87 9.03 -8.26
N ARG A 69 0.88 8.42 -7.60
CA ARG A 69 -0.05 9.15 -6.73
C ARG A 69 0.65 9.89 -5.59
N THR A 70 1.76 9.38 -5.05
CA THR A 70 2.54 10.10 -4.02
C THR A 70 3.26 11.36 -4.56
N PHE A 71 3.44 11.49 -5.87
CA PHE A 71 4.01 12.68 -6.51
C PHE A 71 2.94 13.68 -6.99
N ALA A 72 1.66 13.30 -6.97
CA ALA A 72 0.54 14.13 -7.42
C ALA A 72 -0.13 14.95 -6.31
N PHE A 73 0.26 14.77 -5.03
CA PHE A 73 -0.16 15.60 -3.90
C PHE A 73 0.68 16.88 -3.82
#